data_AF-A0AAV2SQ10-F1
#
_entry.id   AF-A0AAV2SQ10-F1
#
_cell.length_a   1.000
_cell.length_b   1.000
_cell.length_c   1.000
_cell.angle_alpha   90.00
_cell.angle_beta   90.00
_cell.angle_gamma   90.00
#
_symmetry.space_group_name_H-M   'P 1'
#
loop_
_entity.id
_entity.type
_entity.pdbx_description
1 polymer ?
#
loop_
_entity_poly.entity_id
_entity_poly.type
_entity_poly.pdbx_seq_one_letter_code
_entity_poly.pdbx_strand_id
1 'polypeptide(L)'
;AIRCNKYKKQKPEIIIPTEDATAFYFNEKYSTRSWTELRLFLLKFNVKLPKRNDIDIEKKNLHPTIISQEIKSFVHYPDLIDDTVQGILKVTAHNVKTGDILELDAKTGIDGSGSHRARHQKVDSAKSLEENPHLNPEIHKNYLLTCFCPLSLYSVKGGLKTEIWKT
;
A
#
# COMPACT_ATOMS: atom_id res chain seq x y z
N ALA A 1 -28.12 16.94 53.60
CA ALA A 1 -28.24 16.34 52.26
C ALA A 1 -26.85 16.19 51.64
N ILE A 2 -26.26 15.00 51.74
CA ILE A 2 -24.94 14.72 51.14
C ILE A 2 -25.18 14.40 49.67
N ARG A 3 -24.83 15.34 48.77
CA ARG A 3 -24.84 15.10 47.33
C ARG A 3 -23.71 14.13 47.00
N CYS A 4 -24.05 12.86 46.81
CA CYS A 4 -23.14 11.85 46.31
C CYS A 4 -22.83 12.18 44.83
N ASN A 5 -21.75 12.91 44.58
CA ASN A 5 -21.20 13.07 43.24
C ASN A 5 -20.69 11.69 42.79
N LYS A 6 -21.52 10.98 42.01
CA LYS A 6 -21.08 9.81 41.25
C LYS A 6 -20.04 10.28 40.24
N TYR A 7 -18.76 10.19 40.59
CA TYR A 7 -17.68 10.19 39.62
C TYR A 7 -17.92 9.02 38.66
N LYS A 8 -18.55 9.29 37.51
CA LYS A 8 -18.53 8.35 36.39
C LYS A 8 -17.05 8.19 36.03
N LYS A 9 -16.44 7.06 36.38
CA LYS A 9 -15.13 6.67 35.86
C LYS A 9 -15.20 6.81 34.34
N GLN A 10 -14.56 7.84 33.79
CA GLN A 10 -14.37 7.93 32.34
C GLN A 10 -13.64 6.66 31.93
N LYS A 11 -14.23 5.90 31.00
CA LYS A 11 -13.54 4.78 30.40
C LYS A 11 -12.23 5.33 29.79
N PRO A 12 -11.10 4.62 29.90
CA PRO A 12 -9.87 5.06 29.26
C PRO A 12 -10.11 5.23 27.77
N GLU A 13 -9.48 6.25 27.19
CA GLU A 13 -9.49 6.46 25.76
C GLU A 13 -8.56 5.46 25.10
N ILE A 14 -9.06 4.73 24.11
CA ILE A 14 -8.29 3.79 23.32
C ILE A 14 -7.95 4.48 22.01
N ILE A 15 -6.67 4.73 21.78
CA ILE A 15 -6.16 5.31 20.54
C ILE A 15 -5.53 4.19 19.73
N ILE A 16 -6.04 3.96 18.52
CA ILE A 16 -5.46 2.98 17.61
C ILE A 16 -4.35 3.65 16.79
N PRO A 17 -3.13 3.07 16.75
CA PRO A 17 -2.04 3.57 15.92
C PRO A 17 -2.41 3.67 14.44
N THR A 18 -1.82 4.65 13.73
CA THR A 18 -2.11 4.86 12.31
C THR A 18 -1.71 3.67 11.44
N GLU A 19 -0.59 3.01 11.77
CA GLU A 19 -0.11 1.81 11.08
C GLU A 19 -1.12 0.66 11.18
N ASP A 20 -1.55 0.31 12.40
CA ASP A 20 -2.55 -0.75 12.65
C ASP A 20 -3.89 -0.45 11.95
N ALA A 21 -4.35 0.80 12.05
CA ALA A 21 -5.57 1.24 11.39
C ALA A 21 -5.45 1.21 9.86
N THR A 22 -4.27 1.47 9.30
CA THR A 22 -4.00 1.39 7.86
C THR A 22 -4.05 -0.05 7.39
N ALA A 23 -3.42 -0.98 8.12
CA ALA A 23 -3.53 -2.41 7.82
C ALA A 23 -4.99 -2.88 7.87
N PHE A 24 -5.72 -2.51 8.92
CA PHE A 24 -7.14 -2.86 9.07
C PHE A 24 -8.01 -2.26 7.95
N TYR A 25 -7.76 -1.01 7.54
CA TYR A 25 -8.46 -0.34 6.44
C TYR A 25 -8.37 -1.15 5.13
N PHE A 26 -7.17 -1.60 4.78
CA PHE A 26 -6.93 -2.32 3.52
C PHE A 26 -7.33 -3.80 3.57
N ASN A 27 -7.12 -4.49 4.69
CA ASN A 27 -7.52 -5.89 4.85
C ASN A 27 -9.03 -6.08 4.72
N GLU A 28 -9.81 -5.17 5.34
CA GLU A 28 -11.27 -5.21 5.29
C GLU A 28 -11.87 -4.47 4.07
N LYS A 29 -11.00 -3.91 3.21
CA LYS A 29 -11.40 -3.21 1.97
C LYS A 29 -12.42 -2.09 2.22
N TYR A 30 -12.22 -1.32 3.29
CA TYR A 30 -13.11 -0.19 3.58
C TYR A 30 -13.04 0.86 2.45
N SER A 31 -14.19 1.47 2.17
CA SER A 31 -14.26 2.71 1.40
C SER A 31 -14.06 3.91 2.32
N THR A 32 -13.76 5.09 1.77
CA THR A 32 -13.68 6.33 2.55
C THR A 32 -14.92 6.58 3.41
N ARG A 33 -16.10 6.26 2.87
CA ARG A 33 -17.38 6.43 3.57
C ARG A 33 -17.50 5.45 4.74
N SER A 34 -17.32 4.15 4.47
CA SER A 34 -17.49 3.13 5.51
C SER A 34 -16.44 3.26 6.63
N TRP A 35 -15.22 3.73 6.32
CA TRP A 35 -14.23 4.08 7.35
C TRP A 35 -14.68 5.24 8.24
N THR A 36 -15.26 6.29 7.64
CA THR A 36 -15.75 7.45 8.39
C THR A 36 -16.89 7.06 9.31
N GLU A 37 -17.83 6.25 8.82
CA GLU A 37 -18.96 5.72 9.61
C GLU A 37 -18.46 4.85 10.77
N LEU A 38 -17.52 3.93 10.53
CA LEU A 38 -16.90 3.10 11.56
C LEU A 38 -16.22 3.95 12.64
N ARG A 39 -15.41 4.93 12.23
CA ARG A 39 -14.73 5.84 13.17
C ARG A 39 -15.72 6.59 14.06
N LEU A 40 -16.81 7.11 13.50
CA LEU A 40 -17.83 7.81 14.26
C LEU A 40 -18.60 6.86 15.20
N PHE A 41 -18.83 5.63 14.77
CA PHE A 41 -19.44 4.59 15.60
C PHE A 41 -18.55 4.24 16.80
N LEU A 42 -17.27 3.94 16.57
CA LEU A 42 -16.30 3.56 17.60
C LEU A 42 -15.99 4.69 18.59
N LEU A 43 -16.07 5.94 18.14
CA LEU A 43 -15.92 7.10 19.02
C LEU A 43 -16.95 7.11 20.17
N LYS A 44 -18.16 6.54 19.96
CA LYS A 44 -19.18 6.38 21.02
C LYS A 44 -18.72 5.45 22.15
N PHE A 45 -17.75 4.57 21.87
CA PHE A 45 -17.16 3.64 22.81
C PHE A 45 -15.79 4.10 23.32
N ASN A 46 -15.43 5.37 23.09
CA ASN A 46 -14.14 5.95 23.44
C ASN A 46 -12.94 5.30 22.73
N VAL A 47 -13.17 4.76 21.53
CA VAL A 47 -12.13 4.24 20.63
C VAL A 47 -11.92 5.23 19.50
N LYS A 48 -10.71 5.77 19.39
CA LYS A 48 -10.31 6.72 18.34
C LYS A 48 -9.52 6.01 17.26
N LEU A 49 -10.12 5.96 16.06
CA LEU A 49 -9.44 5.65 14.82
C LEU A 49 -8.88 6.93 14.17
N PRO A 50 -7.76 6.84 13.44
CA PRO A 50 -7.21 7.95 12.68
C PRO A 50 -8.18 8.40 11.57
N LYS A 51 -8.02 9.66 11.12
CA LYS A 51 -8.80 10.17 10.00
C LYS A 51 -8.31 9.53 8.71
N ARG A 52 -9.15 9.58 7.67
CA ARG A 52 -8.80 9.06 6.34
C ARG A 52 -7.51 9.69 5.80
N ASN A 53 -7.31 10.99 6.02
CA ASN A 53 -6.12 11.71 5.56
C ASN A 53 -4.84 11.18 6.20
N ASP A 54 -4.88 10.78 7.47
CA ASP A 54 -3.72 10.22 8.17
C ASP A 54 -3.35 8.86 7.56
N ILE A 55 -4.35 8.05 7.21
CA ILE A 55 -4.17 6.79 6.47
C ILE A 55 -3.61 7.05 5.05
N ASP A 56 -4.05 8.12 4.38
CA ASP A 56 -3.51 8.49 3.06
C ASP A 56 -2.05 8.92 3.11
N ILE A 57 -1.65 9.62 4.17
CA ILE A 57 -0.25 10.00 4.40
C ILE A 57 0.58 8.75 4.68
N GLU A 58 0.11 7.87 5.57
CA GLU A 58 0.80 6.61 5.88
C GLU A 58 0.95 5.74 4.63
N LYS A 59 -0.11 5.59 3.85
CA LYS A 59 -0.09 4.88 2.56
C LYS A 59 0.99 5.43 1.63
N LYS A 60 1.15 6.75 1.52
CA LYS A 60 2.17 7.36 0.65
C LYS A 60 3.58 7.04 1.13
N ASN A 61 3.80 6.90 2.43
CA ASN A 61 5.10 6.53 3.00
C ASN A 61 5.47 5.06 2.74
N LEU A 62 4.49 4.21 2.42
CA LEU A 62 4.67 2.77 2.16
C LEU A 62 4.86 2.43 0.68
N HIS A 63 4.66 3.38 -0.23
CA HIS A 63 4.74 3.12 -1.66
C HIS A 63 6.01 3.69 -2.28
N PRO A 64 6.63 2.98 -3.24
CA PRO A 64 7.67 3.55 -4.06
C PRO A 64 7.12 4.74 -4.85
N THR A 65 8.02 5.56 -5.40
CA THR A 65 7.65 6.65 -6.30
C THR A 65 7.03 6.06 -7.57
N ILE A 66 5.71 6.21 -7.72
CA ILE A 66 4.96 5.77 -8.90
C ILE A 66 4.97 6.88 -9.94
N ILE A 67 5.49 6.58 -11.13
CA ILE A 67 5.41 7.46 -12.29
C ILE A 67 4.12 7.12 -13.03
N SER A 68 3.15 8.04 -12.98
CA SER A 68 1.88 7.93 -13.70
C SER A 68 1.92 8.74 -14.97
N GLN A 69 1.70 8.08 -16.10
CA GLN A 69 1.46 8.68 -17.41
C GLN A 69 0.02 8.41 -17.85
N GLU A 70 -0.40 9.00 -18.96
CA GLU A 70 -1.78 8.89 -19.46
C GLU A 70 -2.23 7.44 -19.68
N ILE A 71 -1.35 6.61 -20.23
CA ILE A 71 -1.66 5.22 -20.63
C ILE A 71 -0.94 4.14 -19.82
N LYS A 72 -0.02 4.52 -18.94
CA LYS A 72 0.77 3.57 -18.14
C LYS A 72 1.18 4.14 -16.80
N SER A 73 1.37 3.26 -15.84
CA SER A 73 1.98 3.59 -14.56
C SER A 73 3.09 2.59 -14.28
N PHE A 74 4.23 3.06 -13.78
CA PHE A 74 5.37 2.20 -13.51
C PHE A 74 6.20 2.73 -12.33
N VAL A 75 7.06 1.86 -11.83
CA VAL A 75 8.07 2.16 -10.80
C VAL A 75 9.42 1.73 -11.37
N HIS A 76 10.50 2.44 -11.03
CA HIS A 76 11.83 2.00 -11.42
C HIS A 76 12.21 0.73 -10.65
N TYR A 77 12.68 -0.29 -11.38
CA TYR A 77 12.95 -1.59 -10.79
C TYR A 77 13.99 -1.58 -9.65
N PRO A 78 15.09 -0.79 -9.71
CA PRO A 78 16.00 -0.61 -8.58
C PRO A 78 15.29 -0.05 -7.33
N ASP A 79 14.51 1.02 -7.48
CA ASP A 79 13.76 1.63 -6.37
C ASP A 79 12.79 0.62 -5.72
N LEU A 80 12.12 -0.19 -6.54
CA LEU A 80 11.24 -1.24 -6.05
C LEU A 80 11.98 -2.30 -5.22
N ILE A 81 13.19 -2.70 -5.64
CA ILE A 81 14.02 -3.65 -4.90
C ILE A 81 14.48 -3.02 -3.58
N ASP A 82 14.99 -1.78 -3.62
CA ASP A 82 15.49 -1.08 -2.44
C ASP A 82 14.37 -0.91 -1.40
N ASP A 83 13.21 -0.40 -1.81
CA ASP A 83 12.05 -0.25 -0.92
C ASP A 83 11.57 -1.59 -0.36
N THR A 84 11.60 -2.66 -1.15
CA THR A 84 11.24 -4.01 -0.70
C THR A 84 12.23 -4.52 0.36
N VAL A 85 13.52 -4.38 0.13
CA VAL A 85 14.57 -4.81 1.07
C VAL A 85 14.46 -4.01 2.37
N GLN A 86 14.31 -2.69 2.30
CA GLN A 86 14.10 -1.85 3.49
C GLN A 86 12.85 -2.25 4.27
N GLY A 87 11.75 -2.55 3.56
CA GLY A 87 10.52 -3.06 4.17
C GLY A 87 10.74 -4.38 4.92
N ILE A 88 11.42 -5.35 4.31
CA ILE A 88 11.74 -6.64 4.94
C ILE A 88 12.64 -6.45 6.17
N LEU A 89 13.68 -5.62 6.08
CA LEU A 89 14.59 -5.34 7.19
C LEU A 89 13.86 -4.67 8.37
N LYS A 90 12.94 -3.74 8.09
CA LYS A 90 12.10 -3.10 9.10
C LYS A 90 11.23 -4.11 9.83
N VAL A 91 10.58 -5.02 9.10
CA VAL A 91 9.68 -6.03 9.70
C VAL A 91 10.44 -7.08 10.49
N THR A 92 11.63 -7.48 10.03
CA THR A 92 12.47 -8.49 10.70
C THR A 92 13.32 -7.92 11.84
N ALA A 93 13.30 -6.60 12.04
CA ALA A 93 14.19 -5.88 12.96
C ALA A 93 15.68 -6.23 12.76
N HIS A 94 16.06 -6.55 11.52
CA HIS A 94 17.42 -6.96 11.19
C HIS A 94 18.30 -5.72 10.98
N ASN A 95 19.34 -5.59 11.80
CA ASN A 95 20.28 -4.48 11.70
C ASN A 95 21.38 -4.78 10.68
N VAL A 96 21.30 -4.14 9.51
CA VAL A 96 22.33 -4.20 8.47
C VAL A 96 23.41 -3.17 8.79
N LYS A 97 24.68 -3.59 8.77
CA LYS A 97 25.83 -2.68 8.94
C LYS A 97 26.36 -2.25 7.58
N THR A 98 26.96 -1.07 7.52
CA THR A 98 27.68 -0.61 6.33
C THR A 98 28.73 -1.64 5.90
N GLY A 99 28.64 -2.12 4.65
CA GLY A 99 29.52 -3.16 4.10
C GLY A 99 28.94 -4.57 4.13
N ASP A 100 27.77 -4.79 4.73
CA ASP A 100 27.06 -6.05 4.62
C ASP A 100 26.56 -6.26 3.17
N ILE A 101 26.78 -7.45 2.62
CA ILE A 101 26.25 -7.84 1.32
C ILE A 101 24.90 -8.51 1.56
N LEU A 102 23.86 -8.03 0.88
CA LEU A 102 22.53 -8.63 0.90
C LEU A 102 22.26 -9.29 -0.45
N GLU A 103 21.63 -10.46 -0.40
CA GLU A 103 21.18 -11.18 -1.59
C GLU A 103 19.68 -11.41 -1.51
N LEU A 104 18.95 -10.94 -2.52
CA LEU A 104 17.50 -11.09 -2.64
C LEU A 104 17.18 -12.07 -3.75
N ASP A 105 16.56 -13.19 -3.40
CA ASP A 105 15.90 -14.07 -4.36
C ASP A 105 14.51 -13.52 -4.64
N ALA A 106 14.18 -13.32 -5.92
CA ALA A 106 12.88 -12.81 -6.34
C ALA A 106 12.41 -13.44 -7.66
N LYS A 107 11.10 -13.37 -7.90
CA LYS A 107 10.46 -13.75 -9.16
C LYS A 107 9.79 -12.53 -9.79
N THR A 108 9.88 -12.45 -11.11
CA THR A 108 9.09 -11.52 -11.92
C THR A 108 8.14 -12.28 -12.81
N GLY A 109 6.99 -11.67 -13.10
CA GLY A 109 5.98 -12.22 -13.98
C GLY A 109 5.27 -11.12 -14.74
N ILE A 110 4.75 -11.45 -15.91
CA ILE A 110 3.95 -10.54 -16.72
C ILE A 110 2.70 -11.28 -17.18
N ASP A 111 1.54 -10.64 -17.02
CA ASP A 111 0.28 -11.22 -17.45
C ASP A 111 -0.69 -10.14 -17.95
N GLY A 112 -1.53 -10.53 -18.90
CA GLY A 112 -2.56 -9.68 -19.49
C GLY A 112 -3.94 -10.05 -18.96
N SER A 113 -4.71 -9.07 -18.51
CA SER A 113 -6.10 -9.25 -18.11
C SER A 113 -7.05 -8.51 -19.05
N GLY A 114 -8.13 -9.18 -19.47
CA GLY A 114 -9.19 -8.61 -20.29
C GLY A 114 -10.47 -8.30 -19.50
N SER A 115 -11.47 -7.73 -20.18
CA SER A 115 -12.82 -7.47 -19.66
C SER A 115 -12.96 -6.36 -18.61
N HIS A 116 -12.04 -5.40 -18.59
CA HIS A 116 -12.19 -4.23 -17.72
C HIS A 116 -13.28 -3.28 -18.24
N ARG A 117 -13.98 -2.60 -17.32
CA ARG A 117 -15.00 -1.59 -17.69
C ARG A 117 -14.30 -0.40 -18.35
N ALA A 118 -14.72 -0.05 -19.56
CA ALA A 118 -14.31 1.19 -20.20
C ALA A 118 -14.69 2.36 -19.28
N ARG A 119 -13.70 3.18 -18.90
CA ARG A 119 -13.98 4.46 -18.25
C ARG A 119 -14.32 5.45 -19.36
N HIS A 120 -15.40 6.20 -19.20
CA HIS A 120 -15.65 7.38 -20.03
C HIS A 120 -14.63 8.47 -19.67
N GLN A 121 -13.39 8.28 -20.07
CA GLN A 121 -12.37 9.31 -19.98
C GLN A 121 -12.69 10.30 -21.10
N LYS A 122 -12.88 11.58 -20.77
CA LYS A 122 -13.02 12.62 -21.81
C LYS A 122 -11.70 12.67 -22.56
N VAL A 123 -11.64 12.02 -23.71
CA VAL A 123 -10.56 12.19 -24.67
C VAL A 123 -10.90 13.47 -25.40
N ASP A 124 -10.22 14.56 -25.04
CA ASP A 124 -10.36 15.82 -25.76
C ASP A 124 -9.78 15.61 -27.18
N SER A 125 -10.69 15.56 -28.16
CA SER A 125 -10.51 15.50 -29.61
C SER A 125 -10.61 14.11 -30.27
N ALA A 126 -11.60 14.00 -31.16
CA ALA A 126 -11.77 12.90 -32.10
C ALA A 126 -10.55 12.69 -33.05
N LYS A 127 -9.67 13.70 -33.17
CA LYS A 127 -8.40 13.58 -33.93
C LYS A 127 -7.40 12.62 -33.29
N SER A 128 -7.38 12.52 -31.96
CA SER A 128 -6.46 11.61 -31.25
C SER A 128 -6.77 10.13 -31.53
N LEU A 129 -8.03 9.78 -31.83
CA LEU A 129 -8.46 8.41 -32.08
C LEU A 129 -8.12 7.92 -33.50
N GLU A 130 -8.05 8.82 -34.48
CA GLU A 130 -7.61 8.50 -35.85
C GLU A 130 -6.08 8.33 -35.93
N GLU A 131 -5.33 9.14 -35.17
CA GLU A 131 -3.86 9.09 -35.13
C GLU A 131 -3.32 8.04 -34.15
N ASN A 132 -4.11 7.66 -33.12
CA ASN A 132 -3.74 6.68 -32.10
C ASN A 132 -4.88 5.69 -31.85
N PRO A 133 -5.10 4.72 -32.76
CA PRO A 133 -6.20 3.75 -32.64
C PRO A 133 -6.14 2.90 -31.36
N HIS A 134 -4.96 2.81 -30.73
CA HIS A 134 -4.75 2.13 -29.45
C HIS A 134 -5.36 2.86 -28.24
N LEU A 135 -5.81 4.11 -28.39
CA LEU A 135 -6.51 4.88 -27.37
C LEU A 135 -8.04 4.71 -27.44
N ASN A 136 -8.56 3.91 -28.37
CA ASN A 136 -10.00 3.71 -28.51
C ASN A 136 -10.57 2.94 -27.30
N PRO A 137 -11.42 3.57 -26.45
CA PRO A 137 -11.96 2.96 -25.25
C PRO A 137 -12.97 1.82 -25.53
N GLU A 138 -13.47 1.72 -26.77
CA GLU A 138 -14.28 0.57 -27.21
C GLU A 138 -13.43 -0.66 -27.60
N ILE A 139 -12.14 -0.46 -27.90
CA ILE A 139 -11.23 -1.51 -28.41
C ILE A 139 -10.35 -2.09 -27.29
N HIS A 140 -9.94 -1.29 -26.30
CA HIS A 140 -8.94 -1.72 -25.31
C HIS A 140 -9.52 -1.84 -23.89
N LYS A 141 -10.08 -3.01 -23.59
CA LYS A 141 -10.50 -3.43 -22.23
C LYS A 141 -9.42 -4.24 -21.49
N ASN A 142 -8.18 -4.13 -21.94
CA ASN A 142 -7.09 -5.00 -21.52
C ASN A 142 -6.02 -4.19 -20.79
N TYR A 143 -5.48 -4.73 -19.70
CA TYR A 143 -4.27 -4.21 -19.06
C TYR A 143 -3.19 -5.29 -19.08
N LEU A 144 -1.95 -4.86 -19.21
CA LEU A 144 -0.77 -5.68 -19.01
C LEU A 144 -0.17 -5.31 -17.65
N LEU A 145 0.04 -6.30 -16.80
CA LEU A 145 0.60 -6.13 -15.47
C LEU A 145 1.91 -6.89 -15.36
N THR A 146 2.97 -6.16 -15.00
CA THR A 146 4.23 -6.77 -14.56
C THR A 146 4.27 -6.77 -13.04
N CYS A 147 4.55 -7.93 -12.45
CA CYS A 147 4.64 -8.13 -11.01
C CYS A 147 6.06 -8.54 -10.62
N PHE A 148 6.43 -8.17 -9.40
CA PHE A 148 7.66 -8.56 -8.71
C PHE A 148 7.29 -9.18 -7.37
N CYS A 149 7.88 -10.32 -7.03
CA CYS A 149 7.65 -11.04 -5.79
C CYS A 149 8.99 -11.40 -5.13
N PRO A 150 9.36 -10.79 -4.00
CA PRO A 150 10.51 -11.23 -3.22
C PRO A 150 10.22 -12.60 -2.61
N LEU A 151 11.18 -13.52 -2.62
CA LEU A 151 11.04 -14.88 -2.10
C LEU A 151 11.81 -15.09 -0.81
N SER A 152 13.08 -14.71 -0.81
CA SER A 152 14.00 -14.87 0.32
C SER A 152 15.04 -13.74 0.33
N LEU A 153 15.45 -13.30 1.52
CA LEU A 153 16.52 -12.32 1.72
C LEU A 153 17.62 -12.95 2.58
N TYR A 154 18.88 -12.79 2.16
CA TYR A 154 20.04 -13.33 2.87
C TYR A 154 21.07 -12.24 3.18
N SER A 155 21.78 -12.40 4.30
CA SER A 155 23.05 -11.73 4.57
C SER A 155 24.19 -12.63 4.12
N VAL A 156 25.14 -12.07 3.37
CA VAL A 156 26.32 -12.78 2.88
C VAL A 156 27.57 -12.25 3.58
N LYS A 157 28.21 -13.08 4.40
CA LYS A 157 29.43 -12.72 5.15
C LYS A 157 30.48 -13.82 4.98
N GLY A 158 31.63 -13.49 4.38
CA GLY A 158 32.72 -14.43 4.18
C GLY A 158 32.34 -15.66 3.32
N GLY A 159 31.39 -15.50 2.39
CA GLY A 159 30.86 -16.59 1.56
C GLY A 159 29.75 -17.42 2.21
N LEU A 160 29.43 -17.19 3.50
CA LEU A 160 28.30 -17.82 4.17
C LEU A 160 27.02 -17.00 3.94
N LYS A 161 25.97 -17.66 3.44
CA LYS A 161 24.62 -17.10 3.31
C LYS A 161 23.79 -17.42 4.54
N THR A 162 23.28 -16.38 5.21
CA THR A 162 22.38 -16.50 6.37
C THR A 162 21.02 -15.94 5.99
N GLU A 163 19.95 -16.74 6.09
CA GLU A 163 18.60 -16.31 5.78
C GLU A 163 18.11 -15.28 6.81
N ILE A 164 17.69 -14.11 6.33
CA ILE A 164 17.07 -13.05 7.12
C ILE A 164 15.55 -13.21 7.11
N TRP A 165 15.00 -13.55 5.94
CA TRP A 165 13.56 -13.59 5.72
C TRP A 165 13.19 -14.52 4.57
N LYS A 166 11.98 -15.08 4.64
CA LYS A 166 11.39 -15.94 3.61
C LYS A 166 9.86 -15.81 3.60
N THR A 167 9.29 -15.84 2.38
CA THR A 167 7.83 -15.91 2.13
C THR A 167 7.18 -17.23 2.51
#